data_AF-A0A971TQW7-F1
#
_entry.id   AF-A0A971TQW7-F1
#
_cell.length_a   1.000
_cell.length_b   1.000
_cell.length_c   1.000
_cell.angle_alpha   90.00
_cell.angle_beta   90.00
_cell.angle_gamma   90.00
#
_symmetry.space_group_name_H-M   'P 1'
#
loop_
_entity.id
_entity.type
_entity.pdbx_description
1 polymer ?
#
loop_
_entity_poly.entity_id
_entity_poly.type
_entity_poly.pdbx_seq_one_letter_code
_entity_poly.pdbx_strand_id
1 'polypeptide(L)'
;MTLALKRAKVYLKVGAIVAVVLVGLLVFWMNRGRTADVWFFREYSQIPVLWLILITGTSSILGWWGVRKVIGVVRDLRELRRARESERQLSEQRRLADQLAEREKRIDEKVRRSLTEDAPSKEVQS
;
A
#
# COMPACT_ATOMS: atom_id res chain seq x y z
N MET A 1 -14.55 -0.31 12.80
CA MET A 1 -15.31 -1.50 12.35
C MET A 1 -15.83 -2.23 13.57
N THR A 2 -17.15 -2.35 13.71
CA THR A 2 -17.82 -3.03 14.85
C THR A 2 -17.37 -4.49 14.98
N LEU A 3 -17.31 -4.99 16.21
CA LEU A 3 -16.85 -6.36 16.54
C LEU A 3 -17.58 -7.45 15.73
N ALA A 4 -18.83 -7.23 15.36
CA ALA A 4 -19.64 -8.11 14.52
C ALA A 4 -19.05 -8.32 13.12
N LEU A 5 -18.58 -7.24 12.47
CA LEU A 5 -17.96 -7.31 11.13
C LEU A 5 -16.64 -8.09 11.14
N LYS A 6 -15.87 -7.99 12.23
CA LYS A 6 -14.63 -8.78 12.39
C LYS A 6 -14.95 -10.27 12.50
N ARG A 7 -15.96 -10.65 13.30
CA ARG A 7 -16.38 -12.06 13.46
C ARG A 7 -16.91 -12.65 12.15
N ALA A 8 -17.79 -11.95 11.45
CA ALA A 8 -18.32 -12.38 10.16
C ALA A 8 -17.19 -12.65 9.14
N LYS A 9 -16.18 -11.78 9.10
CA LYS A 9 -15.00 -11.95 8.22
C LYS A 9 -14.18 -13.19 8.58
N VAL A 10 -14.09 -13.56 9.86
CA VAL A 10 -13.38 -14.76 10.31
C VAL A 10 -14.16 -16.01 9.92
N TYR A 11 -15.47 -16.07 10.20
CA TYR A 11 -16.31 -17.21 9.82
C TYR A 11 -16.33 -17.45 8.31
N LEU A 12 -16.39 -16.38 7.50
CA LEU A 12 -16.32 -16.50 6.05
C LEU A 12 -14.98 -17.12 5.59
N LYS A 13 -13.86 -16.72 6.20
CA LYS A 13 -12.54 -17.31 5.88
C LYS A 13 -12.48 -18.78 6.28
N VAL A 14 -12.98 -19.14 7.46
CA VAL A 14 -13.00 -20.52 7.93
C VAL A 14 -13.89 -21.38 7.03
N GLY A 15 -15.09 -20.90 6.69
CA GLY A 15 -16.01 -21.58 5.78
C GLY A 15 -15.39 -21.81 4.40
N ALA A 16 -14.69 -20.81 3.85
CA ALA A 16 -13.98 -20.96 2.58
C ALA A 16 -12.87 -22.04 2.65
N ILE A 17 -12.11 -22.11 3.75
CA ILE A 17 -11.09 -23.14 3.95
C ILE A 17 -11.73 -24.53 4.00
N VAL A 18 -12.81 -24.70 4.76
CA VAL A 18 -13.52 -25.98 4.88
C VAL A 18 -14.09 -26.41 3.53
N ALA A 19 -14.71 -25.50 2.78
CA ALA A 19 -15.23 -25.78 1.44
C ALA A 19 -14.14 -26.27 0.49
N VAL A 20 -12.97 -25.62 0.49
CA VAL A 20 -11.82 -26.04 -0.34
C VAL A 20 -11.34 -27.44 0.04
N VAL A 21 -11.24 -27.76 1.34
CA VAL A 21 -10.84 -29.08 1.81
C VAL A 21 -11.84 -30.16 1.38
N LEU A 22 -13.15 -29.89 1.52
CA LEU A 22 -14.20 -30.82 1.10
C LEU A 22 -14.17 -31.08 -0.40
N VAL A 23 -14.01 -30.04 -1.22
CA VAL A 23 -13.86 -30.20 -2.68
C VAL A 23 -12.60 -31.02 -3.00
N GLY A 24 -11.47 -30.75 -2.34
CA GLY A 24 -10.24 -31.53 -2.51
C GLY A 24 -10.42 -33.02 -2.17
N LEU A 25 -11.08 -33.32 -1.06
CA LEU A 25 -11.42 -34.70 -0.66
C LEU A 25 -12.35 -35.37 -1.66
N LEU A 26 -13.39 -34.67 -2.12
CA LEU A 26 -14.36 -35.19 -3.08
C LEU A 26 -13.68 -35.52 -4.41
N VAL A 27 -12.83 -34.62 -4.89
CA VAL A 27 -12.02 -34.80 -6.10
C VAL A 27 -11.05 -35.96 -5.94
N PHE A 28 -10.39 -36.09 -4.78
CA PHE A 28 -9.49 -37.21 -4.47
C PHE A 28 -10.26 -38.55 -4.50
N TRP A 29 -11.43 -38.60 -3.87
CA TRP A 29 -12.23 -39.81 -3.78
C TRP A 29 -12.77 -40.25 -5.14
N MET A 30 -13.29 -39.31 -5.94
CA MET A 30 -13.77 -39.59 -7.31
C MET A 30 -12.66 -40.05 -8.27
N ASN A 31 -11.42 -39.59 -8.08
CA ASN A 31 -10.31 -39.84 -9.00
C ASN A 31 -9.31 -40.90 -8.54
N ARG A 32 -9.53 -41.58 -7.40
CA ARG A 32 -8.60 -42.54 -6.80
C ARG A 32 -8.21 -43.72 -7.73
N GLY A 33 -8.96 -43.97 -8.81
CA GLY A 33 -8.67 -45.03 -9.78
C GLY A 33 -8.81 -44.61 -11.25
N ARG A 34 -8.84 -43.30 -11.56
CA ARG A 34 -8.97 -42.82 -12.95
C ARG A 34 -7.65 -42.28 -13.47
N THR A 35 -7.28 -42.70 -14.66
CA THR A 35 -6.23 -42.10 -15.50
C THR A 35 -6.89 -41.19 -16.53
N ALA A 36 -6.20 -40.12 -16.93
CA ALA A 36 -6.67 -39.24 -18.01
C ALA A 36 -5.57 -39.13 -19.06
N ASP A 37 -5.98 -39.26 -20.32
CA ASP A 37 -5.10 -38.98 -21.46
C ASP A 37 -5.01 -37.47 -21.67
N VAL A 38 -3.81 -36.92 -21.45
CA VAL A 38 -3.54 -35.50 -21.62
C VAL A 38 -2.79 -35.29 -22.94
N TRP A 39 -3.48 -34.71 -23.92
CA TRP A 39 -2.93 -34.42 -25.26
C TRP A 39 -1.75 -33.43 -25.29
N PHE A 40 -1.47 -32.76 -24.17
CA PHE A 40 -0.45 -31.71 -24.09
C PHE A 40 1.00 -32.25 -24.10
N PHE A 41 1.18 -33.54 -23.82
CA PHE A 41 2.43 -34.25 -23.98
C PHE A 41 2.37 -35.12 -25.23
N ARG A 42 3.40 -35.08 -26.08
CA ARG A 42 3.47 -35.74 -27.40
C ARG A 42 3.25 -37.26 -27.35
N GLU A 43 3.43 -37.88 -26.19
CA GLU A 43 3.09 -39.28 -25.92
C GLU A 43 1.91 -39.32 -24.96
N TYR A 44 0.88 -40.11 -25.31
CA TYR A 44 -0.26 -40.43 -24.45
C TYR A 44 0.23 -41.24 -23.24
N SER A 45 0.77 -40.54 -22.26
CA SER A 45 1.14 -41.13 -20.98
C SER A 45 -0.08 -41.09 -20.08
N GLN A 46 -0.47 -42.24 -19.53
CA GLN A 46 -1.54 -42.32 -18.55
C GLN A 46 -1.09 -41.68 -17.24
N ILE A 47 -1.22 -40.36 -17.15
CA ILE A 47 -0.88 -39.61 -15.96
C ILE A 47 -2.03 -39.78 -14.96
N PRO A 48 -1.75 -40.15 -13.70
CA PRO A 48 -2.77 -40.18 -12.65
C PRO A 48 -3.40 -38.80 -12.52
N VAL A 49 -4.73 -38.72 -12.59
CA VAL A 49 -5.48 -37.45 -12.50
C VAL A 49 -5.13 -36.70 -11.20
N LEU A 50 -4.80 -37.44 -10.15
CA LEU A 50 -4.29 -36.94 -8.87
C LEU A 50 -3.08 -36.02 -9.02
N TRP A 51 -2.11 -36.36 -9.88
CA TRP A 51 -0.92 -35.53 -10.12
C TRP A 51 -1.27 -34.21 -10.81
N LEU A 52 -2.18 -34.25 -11.78
CA LEU A 52 -2.69 -33.03 -12.44
C LEU A 52 -3.37 -32.11 -11.43
N ILE A 53 -4.28 -32.65 -10.61
CA ILE A 53 -4.97 -31.86 -9.58
C ILE A 53 -3.96 -31.28 -8.58
N LEU A 54 -2.94 -32.04 -8.18
CA LEU A 54 -1.93 -31.60 -7.24
C LEU A 54 -1.09 -30.45 -7.81
N ILE A 55 -0.66 -30.56 -9.08
CA ILE A 55 0.09 -29.50 -9.76
C ILE A 55 -0.78 -28.26 -9.97
N THR A 56 -2.01 -28.41 -10.45
CA THR A 56 -2.93 -27.29 -10.67
C THR A 56 -3.28 -26.60 -9.36
N GLY A 57 -3.56 -27.38 -8.30
CA GLY A 57 -3.84 -26.86 -6.96
C GLY A 57 -2.65 -26.09 -6.38
N THR A 58 -1.46 -26.67 -6.44
CA THR A 58 -0.22 -26.02 -5.96
C THR A 58 0.07 -24.74 -6.75
N SER A 59 -0.06 -24.78 -8.08
CA SER A 59 0.14 -23.62 -8.95
C SER A 59 -0.87 -22.51 -8.66
N SER A 60 -2.12 -22.87 -8.37
CA SER A 60 -3.17 -21.90 -8.01
C SER A 60 -2.86 -21.22 -6.67
N ILE A 61 -2.42 -21.98 -5.66
CA ILE A 61 -2.03 -21.43 -4.34
C ILE A 61 -0.82 -20.49 -4.51
N LEU A 62 0.22 -20.92 -5.24
CA LEU A 62 1.40 -20.10 -5.49
C LEU A 62 1.06 -18.83 -6.27
N GLY A 63 0.23 -18.95 -7.32
CA GLY A 63 -0.24 -17.81 -8.10
C GLY A 63 -1.01 -16.81 -7.25
N TRP A 64 -1.94 -17.28 -6.41
CA TRP A 64 -2.68 -16.43 -5.49
C TRP A 64 -1.77 -15.73 -4.47
N TRP A 65 -0.78 -16.44 -3.94
CA TRP A 65 0.21 -15.89 -3.01
C TRP A 65 1.05 -14.79 -3.68
N GLY A 66 1.51 -15.05 -4.91
CA GLY A 66 2.23 -14.09 -5.74
C GLY A 66 1.40 -12.83 -5.99
N VAL A 67 0.16 -12.97 -6.44
CA VAL A 67 -0.75 -11.84 -6.67
C VAL A 67 -0.97 -11.01 -5.41
N ARG A 68 -1.20 -11.64 -4.26
CA ARG A 68 -1.33 -10.92 -2.98
C ARG A 68 -0.07 -10.13 -2.61
N LYS A 69 1.11 -10.71 -2.82
CA LYS A 69 2.38 -10.04 -2.57
C LYS A 69 2.56 -8.84 -3.49
N VAL A 70 2.28 -8.99 -4.79
CA VAL A 70 2.36 -7.91 -5.79
C VAL A 70 1.42 -6.77 -5.42
N ILE A 71 0.17 -7.06 -5.04
CA ILE A 71 -0.79 -6.04 -4.61
C ILE A 71 -0.28 -5.30 -3.35
N GLY A 72 0.33 -6.02 -2.40
CA GLY A 72 0.96 -5.41 -1.22
C GLY A 72 2.05 -4.41 -1.62
N VAL A 73 3.00 -4.84 -2.44
CA VAL A 73 4.11 -4.00 -2.92
C VAL A 73 3.61 -2.77 -3.68
N VAL A 74 2.58 -2.91 -4.54
CA VAL A 74 1.97 -1.79 -5.27
C VAL A 74 1.34 -0.79 -4.31
N ARG A 75 0.73 -1.26 -3.23
CA ARG A 75 0.14 -0.39 -2.21
C ARG A 75 1.22 0.36 -1.43
N ASP A 76 2.27 -0.34 -1.03
CA ASP A 76 3.41 0.26 -0.32
C ASP A 76 4.12 1.30 -1.19
N LEU A 77 4.27 1.05 -2.49
CA LEU A 77 4.79 2.02 -3.47
C LEU A 77 3.91 3.27 -3.58
N ARG A 78 2.58 3.12 -3.55
CA ARG A 78 1.66 4.25 -3.56
C ARG A 78 1.76 5.07 -2.26
N GLU A 79 1.88 4.41 -1.12
CA GLU A 79 2.07 5.07 0.17
C GLU A 79 3.39 5.83 0.22
N LEU A 80 4.49 5.24 -0.28
CA LEU A 80 5.79 5.91 -0.39
C LEU A 80 5.74 7.15 -1.29
N ARG A 81 5.02 7.10 -2.42
CA ARG A 81 4.85 8.28 -3.29
C ARG A 81 4.11 9.41 -2.57
N ARG A 82 3.02 9.10 -1.87
CA ARG A 82 2.26 10.08 -1.09
C ARG A 82 3.10 10.67 0.05
N ALA A 83 3.89 9.85 0.74
CA ALA A 83 4.80 10.32 1.77
C ALA A 83 5.83 11.31 1.21
N ARG A 84 6.45 11.01 0.06
CA ARG A 84 7.37 11.93 -0.62
C ARG A 84 6.72 13.24 -1.06
N GLU A 85 5.48 13.21 -1.54
CA GLU A 85 4.74 14.43 -1.89
C GLU A 85 4.48 15.29 -0.64
N SER A 86 4.05 14.67 0.47
CA SER A 86 3.83 15.40 1.73
C SER A 86 5.12 16.00 2.29
N GLU A 87 6.24 15.29 2.17
CA GLU A 87 7.55 15.77 2.61
C GLU A 87 8.03 16.96 1.78
N ARG A 88 7.81 16.93 0.45
CA ARG A 88 8.08 18.06 -0.44
C ARG A 88 7.25 19.28 -0.08
N GLN A 89 5.94 19.12 0.12
CA GLN A 89 5.06 20.21 0.54
C GLN A 89 5.49 20.82 1.88
N LEU A 90 5.85 20.00 2.86
CA LEU A 90 6.39 20.49 4.14
C LEU A 90 7.71 21.24 3.97
N SER A 91 8.59 20.76 3.09
CA SER A 91 9.87 21.44 2.82
C SER A 91 9.69 22.79 2.13
N GLU A 92 8.70 22.90 1.24
CA GLU A 92 8.33 24.15 0.57
C GLU A 92 7.69 25.13 1.55
N GLN A 93 6.78 24.66 2.40
CA GLN A 93 6.18 25.47 3.45
C GLN A 93 7.23 26.03 4.42
N ARG A 94 8.21 25.20 4.83
CA ARG A 94 9.33 25.66 5.67
C ARG A 94 10.16 26.73 4.98
N ARG A 95 10.53 26.52 3.71
CA ARG A 95 11.27 27.52 2.93
C ARG A 95 10.52 28.85 2.81
N LEU A 96 9.21 28.81 2.58
CA LEU A 96 8.39 30.02 2.52
C LEU A 96 8.29 30.70 3.89
N ALA A 97 8.14 29.93 4.97
CA ALA A 97 8.15 30.47 6.33
C ALA A 97 9.48 31.16 6.67
N ASP A 98 10.61 30.56 6.32
CA ASP A 98 11.94 31.15 6.54
C ASP A 98 12.11 32.45 5.76
N GLN A 99 11.65 32.50 4.50
CA GLN A 99 11.68 33.73 3.69
C GLN A 99 10.78 34.84 4.27
N LEU A 100 9.60 34.48 4.79
CA LEU A 100 8.71 35.44 5.44
C LEU A 100 9.33 36.00 6.72
N ALA A 101 9.94 35.14 7.54
CA ALA A 101 10.63 35.56 8.76
C ALA A 101 11.82 36.49 8.47
N GLU A 102 12.59 36.24 7.41
CA GLU A 102 13.66 37.14 6.97
C GLU A 102 13.12 38.50 6.50
N ARG A 103 12.01 38.51 5.75
CA ARG A 103 11.38 39.76 5.29
C ARG A 103 10.84 40.56 6.47
N GLU A 104 10.20 39.91 7.43
CA GLU A 104 9.67 40.54 8.63
C GLU A 104 10.80 41.22 9.44
N LYS A 105 11.93 40.52 9.66
CA LYS A 105 13.11 41.10 10.30
C LYS A 105 13.62 42.37 9.59
N ARG A 106 13.68 42.34 8.24
CA ARG A 106 14.12 43.51 7.46
C ARG A 106 13.14 44.69 7.54
N ILE A 107 11.84 44.41 7.63
CA ILE A 107 10.82 45.46 7.78
C ILE A 107 10.93 46.08 9.18
N ASP A 108 11.01 45.24 10.21
CA ASP A 108 11.11 45.70 11.60
C ASP A 108 12.37 46.55 11.83
N GLU A 109 13.50 46.17 11.24
CA GLU A 109 14.73 46.95 11.26
C GLU A 109 14.59 48.31 10.55
N LYS A 110 13.90 48.36 9.40
CA LYS A 110 13.61 49.62 8.69
C LYS A 110 12.68 50.53 9.50
N VAL A 111 11.62 49.98 10.10
CA VAL A 111 10.67 50.73 10.93
C VAL A 111 11.38 51.31 12.14
N ARG A 112 12.22 50.52 12.82
CA ARG A 112 13.02 50.98 13.96
C ARG A 112 13.99 52.10 13.57
N ARG A 113 14.60 52.02 12.38
CA ARG A 113 15.49 53.06 11.86
C ARG A 113 14.75 54.37 11.62
N SER A 114 13.60 54.33 10.93
CA SER A 114 12.79 55.52 10.66
C SER A 114 12.29 56.20 11.94
N LEU A 115 11.86 55.44 12.95
CA LEU A 115 11.46 55.99 14.24
C LEU A 115 12.60 56.69 14.99
N THR A 116 13.84 56.21 14.83
CA THR A 116 15.02 56.80 15.47
C THR A 116 15.50 58.06 14.73
N GLU A 117 15.36 58.09 13.40
CA GLU A 117 15.82 59.19 12.53
C GLU A 117 14.85 60.39 12.50
N ASP A 118 13.55 60.18 12.77
CA ASP A 118 12.54 61.25 12.88
C ASP A 118 12.47 61.92 14.27
N ALA A 119 13.16 61.37 15.29
CA ALA A 119 13.13 61.89 16.65
C ALA A 119 13.95 63.19 16.93
N PRO A 120 15.09 63.50 16.28
CA PRO A 120 15.93 64.63 16.68
C PRO A 120 15.58 66.01 16.08
N SER A 121 14.52 66.14 15.28
CA SER A 121 14.21 67.40 14.57
C SER A 121 13.17 68.32 15.26
N LYS A 122 12.67 67.97 16.45
CA LYS A 122 11.67 68.79 17.19
C LYS A 122 12.18 69.58 18.40
N GLU A 123 13.45 69.47 18.81
CA GLU A 123 13.96 70.17 20.01
C GLU A 123 14.86 71.39 19.74
N VAL A 124 15.04 71.84 18.48
CA VAL A 124 15.96 72.97 18.17
C VAL A 124 15.23 74.25 17.71
N GLN A 125 13.93 74.40 18.02
CA GLN A 125 13.22 75.68 17.88
C GLN A 125 12.35 75.95 19.11
N SER A 126 12.99 76.30 20.22
CA SER A 126 12.38 77.13 21.26
C SER A 126 13.42 78.02 21.92
#